data_AF-A0A7C2AY23-F1
#
_entry.id   AF-A0A7C2AY23-F1
#
_cell.length_a   1.000
_cell.length_b   1.000
_cell.length_c   1.000
_cell.angle_alpha   90.00
_cell.angle_beta   90.00
_cell.angle_gamma   90.00
#
_symmetry.space_group_name_H-M   'P 1'
#
loop_
_entity.id
_entity.type
_entity.pdbx_description
1 polymer ?
#
loop_
_entity_poly.entity_id
_entity_poly.type
_entity_poly.pdbx_seq_one_letter_code
_entity_poly.pdbx_strand_id
1 'polypeptide(L)'
;MKTLIIGVGLVLLAMYGIYFYNVYDTFTKADLGPLGDFIGGNVNPILTFISTVLLIETVVIQRSAAADAKASEITARETIKQQSDLAAKQSFESSLFNIINLCLSEYKNTVINLKSGSYSGSLAFGKYLDIYDRFAESGTNKEKILERLEEASSDALFDNIKNFAVAFKFINEYAPEHDRENYISITLTMIPTSFIHLMCIARLHSSWPILSNIEKSGIFEREAMQQISKYYA
;
A
#
# COMPACT_ATOMS: atom_id res chain seq x y z
N MET A 1 12.68 -46.69 -6.92
CA MET A 1 13.24 -46.89 -8.28
C MET A 1 14.50 -47.75 -8.33
N LYS A 2 15.62 -47.37 -7.67
CA LYS A 2 16.90 -48.13 -7.73
C LYS A 2 16.77 -49.61 -7.33
N THR A 3 16.03 -49.90 -6.27
CA THR A 3 15.78 -51.27 -5.78
C THR A 3 14.95 -52.13 -6.74
N LEU A 4 14.00 -51.53 -7.47
CA LEU A 4 13.17 -52.21 -8.47
C LEU A 4 14.01 -52.62 -9.70
N ILE A 5 14.83 -51.69 -10.22
CA ILE A 5 15.69 -51.95 -11.39
C ILE A 5 16.73 -53.04 -11.06
N ILE A 6 17.33 -52.97 -9.87
CA ILE A 6 18.27 -53.99 -9.38
C ILE A 6 17.56 -55.34 -9.23
N GLY A 7 16.36 -55.36 -8.64
CA GLY A 7 15.57 -56.58 -8.48
C GLY A 7 15.20 -57.25 -9.81
N VAL A 8 14.71 -56.47 -10.79
CA VAL A 8 14.40 -56.98 -12.13
C VAL A 8 15.67 -57.47 -12.85
N GLY A 9 16.78 -56.75 -12.72
CA GLY A 9 18.07 -57.17 -13.28
C GLY A 9 18.57 -58.49 -12.72
N LEU A 10 18.43 -58.71 -11.40
CA LEU A 10 18.79 -59.98 -10.75
C LEU A 10 17.91 -61.14 -11.19
N VAL A 11 16.59 -60.92 -11.33
CA VAL A 11 15.66 -61.94 -11.82
C VAL A 11 15.99 -62.33 -13.25
N LEU A 12 16.24 -61.36 -14.13
CA LEU A 12 16.66 -61.63 -15.51
C LEU A 12 17.98 -62.42 -15.56
N LEU A 13 18.98 -62.01 -14.76
CA LEU A 13 20.28 -62.68 -14.71
C LEU A 13 20.17 -64.13 -14.23
N ALA A 14 19.33 -64.40 -13.23
CA ALA A 14 19.04 -65.75 -12.77
C ALA A 14 18.31 -66.57 -13.85
N MET A 15 17.31 -66.00 -14.53
CA MET A 15 16.57 -66.67 -15.60
C MET A 15 17.46 -67.04 -16.79
N TYR A 16 18.29 -66.11 -17.27
CA TYR A 16 19.25 -66.38 -18.35
C TYR A 16 20.35 -67.34 -17.92
N GLY A 17 20.85 -67.23 -16.69
CA GLY A 17 21.83 -68.15 -16.13
C GLY A 17 21.32 -69.59 -16.09
N ILE A 18 20.07 -69.80 -15.65
CA ILE A 18 19.42 -71.13 -15.64
C ILE A 18 19.21 -71.63 -17.07
N TYR A 19 18.73 -70.80 -17.99
CA TYR A 19 18.51 -71.18 -19.39
C TYR A 19 19.80 -71.66 -20.07
N PHE A 20 20.88 -70.88 -19.99
CA PHE A 20 22.16 -71.23 -20.61
C PHE A 20 22.88 -72.38 -19.91
N TYR A 21 22.69 -72.57 -18.60
CA TYR A 21 23.20 -73.74 -17.88
C TYR A 21 22.56 -75.05 -18.38
N ASN A 22 21.27 -75.04 -18.69
CA ASN A 22 20.55 -76.23 -19.17
C ASN A 22 20.80 -76.58 -20.65
N VAL A 23 21.24 -75.62 -21.47
CA VAL A 23 21.44 -75.81 -22.93
C VAL A 23 22.94 -75.86 -23.31
N TYR A 24 23.83 -75.79 -22.33
CA TYR A 24 25.28 -75.60 -22.51
C TYR A 24 25.97 -76.61 -23.46
N ASP A 25 25.50 -77.86 -23.51
CA ASP A 25 26.18 -78.96 -24.22
C ASP A 25 25.64 -79.24 -25.64
N THR A 26 24.50 -78.65 -26.04
CA THR A 26 23.76 -79.01 -27.27
C THR A 26 23.29 -77.83 -28.11
N PHE A 27 23.93 -76.67 -27.97
CA PHE A 27 23.51 -75.45 -28.68
C PHE A 27 23.72 -75.57 -30.20
N THR A 28 22.62 -75.73 -30.95
CA THR A 28 22.62 -75.89 -32.41
C THR A 28 21.91 -74.69 -33.07
N LYS A 29 22.10 -74.47 -34.38
CA LYS A 29 21.40 -73.37 -35.11
C LYS A 29 19.87 -73.44 -35.01
N ALA A 30 19.30 -74.61 -34.70
CA ALA A 30 17.86 -74.79 -34.49
C ALA A 30 17.34 -74.15 -33.19
N ASP A 31 18.20 -73.94 -32.19
CA ASP A 31 17.84 -73.39 -30.87
C ASP A 31 17.78 -71.86 -30.84
N LEU A 32 18.15 -71.21 -31.95
CA LEU A 32 18.09 -69.75 -32.12
C LEU A 32 16.64 -69.22 -32.11
N GLY A 33 15.70 -70.00 -32.63
CA GLY A 33 14.27 -69.66 -32.60
C GLY A 33 13.70 -69.64 -31.16
N PRO A 34 13.79 -70.77 -30.42
CA PRO A 34 13.37 -70.84 -29.02
C PRO A 34 14.08 -69.83 -28.09
N LEU A 35 15.36 -69.53 -28.34
CA LEU A 35 16.07 -68.47 -27.61
C LEU A 35 15.48 -67.09 -27.91
N GLY A 36 15.15 -66.80 -29.16
CA GLY A 36 14.47 -65.58 -29.58
C GLY A 36 13.09 -65.44 -28.93
N ASP A 37 12.32 -66.54 -28.86
CA ASP A 37 11.01 -66.58 -28.21
C ASP A 37 11.12 -66.39 -26.68
N PHE A 38 12.16 -66.94 -26.05
CA PHE A 38 12.44 -66.75 -24.63
C PHE A 38 12.84 -65.30 -24.32
N ILE A 39 13.74 -64.71 -25.12
CA ILE A 39 14.15 -63.30 -24.97
C ILE A 39 12.95 -62.38 -25.22
N GLY A 40 12.27 -62.54 -26.36
CA GLY A 40 11.14 -61.71 -26.74
C GLY A 40 9.96 -61.84 -25.79
N GLY A 41 9.66 -63.07 -25.34
CA GLY A 41 8.56 -63.37 -24.43
C GLY A 41 8.76 -62.84 -23.02
N ASN A 42 9.99 -62.72 -22.52
CA ASN A 42 10.27 -62.24 -21.17
C ASN A 42 10.67 -60.75 -21.14
N VAL A 43 11.51 -60.30 -22.08
CA VAL A 43 12.02 -58.92 -22.09
C VAL A 43 10.89 -57.92 -22.40
N ASN A 44 9.99 -58.23 -23.33
CA ASN A 44 8.95 -57.29 -23.74
C ASN A 44 7.93 -56.99 -22.61
N PRO A 45 7.37 -57.97 -21.89
CA PRO A 45 6.52 -57.70 -20.73
C PRO A 45 7.25 -56.99 -19.59
N ILE A 46 8.52 -57.33 -19.34
CA ILE A 46 9.33 -56.69 -18.29
C ILE A 46 9.60 -55.21 -18.62
N LEU A 47 9.96 -54.90 -19.87
CA LEU A 47 10.13 -53.52 -20.32
C LEU A 47 8.81 -52.76 -20.22
N THR A 48 7.70 -53.36 -20.64
CA THR A 48 6.35 -52.77 -20.53
C THR A 48 5.99 -52.47 -19.07
N PHE A 49 6.30 -53.37 -18.15
CA PHE A 49 6.08 -53.17 -16.71
C PHE A 49 6.93 -52.03 -16.15
N ILE A 50 8.24 -51.99 -16.45
CA ILE A 50 9.12 -50.90 -16.04
C ILE A 50 8.60 -49.57 -16.59
N SER A 51 8.26 -49.51 -17.88
CA SER A 51 7.71 -48.30 -18.51
C SER A 51 6.42 -47.84 -17.83
N THR A 52 5.54 -48.77 -17.45
CA THR A 52 4.29 -48.46 -16.74
C THR A 52 4.59 -47.88 -15.35
N VAL A 53 5.51 -48.49 -14.59
CA VAL A 53 5.91 -47.99 -13.26
C VAL A 53 6.56 -46.61 -13.35
N LEU A 54 7.46 -46.39 -14.33
CA LEU A 54 8.07 -45.08 -14.58
C LEU A 54 7.03 -44.02 -14.91
N LEU A 55 6.02 -44.37 -15.70
CA LEU A 55 4.92 -43.47 -16.05
C LEU A 55 4.09 -43.12 -14.80
N ILE A 56 3.77 -44.09 -13.95
CA ILE A 56 3.07 -43.84 -12.69
C ILE A 56 3.88 -42.91 -11.78
N GLU A 57 5.17 -43.16 -11.60
CA GLU A 57 6.05 -42.31 -10.78
C GLU A 57 6.12 -40.88 -11.35
N THR A 58 6.21 -40.77 -12.68
CA THR A 58 6.16 -39.48 -13.38
C THR A 58 4.85 -38.74 -13.10
N VAL A 59 3.71 -39.41 -13.19
CA VAL A 59 2.39 -38.80 -12.90
C VAL A 59 2.30 -38.36 -11.45
N VAL A 60 2.82 -39.12 -10.50
CA VAL A 60 2.84 -38.75 -9.08
C VAL A 60 3.68 -37.48 -8.86
N ILE A 61 4.88 -37.41 -9.43
CA ILE A 61 5.75 -36.23 -9.34
C ILE A 61 5.07 -35.02 -9.99
N GLN A 62 4.48 -35.19 -11.17
CA GLN A 62 3.76 -34.11 -11.86
C GLN A 62 2.57 -33.60 -11.05
N ARG A 63 1.81 -34.49 -10.41
CA ARG A 63 0.69 -34.11 -9.53
C ARG A 63 1.19 -33.33 -8.30
N SER A 64 2.29 -33.76 -7.69
CA SER A 64 2.90 -33.04 -6.57
C SER A 64 3.35 -31.65 -6.99
N ALA A 65 4.10 -31.55 -8.10
CA ALA A 65 4.57 -30.27 -8.62
C ALA A 65 3.41 -29.32 -8.97
N ALA A 66 2.31 -29.84 -9.52
CA ALA A 66 1.11 -29.05 -9.80
C ALA A 66 0.43 -28.55 -8.51
N ALA A 67 0.39 -29.38 -7.46
CA ALA A 67 -0.16 -28.98 -6.16
C ALA A 67 0.70 -27.88 -5.51
N ASP A 68 2.02 -28.03 -5.51
CA ASP A 68 2.97 -27.06 -4.96
C ASP A 68 2.92 -25.73 -5.74
N ALA A 69 2.85 -25.81 -7.08
CA ALA A 69 2.70 -24.63 -7.94
C ALA A 69 1.40 -23.88 -7.63
N LYS A 70 0.29 -24.59 -7.44
CA LYS A 70 -1.00 -23.97 -7.07
C LYS A 70 -0.94 -23.32 -5.69
N ALA A 71 -0.32 -23.98 -4.71
CA ALA A 71 -0.14 -23.40 -3.38
C ALA A 71 0.72 -22.12 -3.44
N SER A 72 1.84 -22.15 -4.17
CA SER A 72 2.71 -20.99 -4.38
C SER A 72 1.97 -19.85 -5.10
N GLU A 73 1.14 -20.16 -6.09
CA GLU A 73 0.34 -19.16 -6.80
C GLU A 73 -0.65 -18.45 -5.87
N ILE A 74 -1.32 -19.19 -4.97
CA ILE A 74 -2.25 -18.61 -3.99
C ILE A 74 -1.50 -17.64 -3.07
N THR A 75 -0.38 -18.05 -2.49
CA THR A 75 0.44 -17.19 -1.63
C THR A 75 1.00 -15.98 -2.38
N ALA A 76 1.40 -16.15 -3.64
CA ALA A 76 1.87 -15.05 -4.48
C ALA A 76 0.74 -14.04 -4.74
N ARG A 77 -0.48 -14.49 -5.05
CA ARG A 77 -1.66 -13.62 -5.23
C ARG A 77 -1.98 -12.84 -3.96
N GLU A 78 -1.94 -13.49 -2.80
CA GLU A 78 -2.14 -12.81 -1.50
C GLU A 78 -1.08 -11.75 -1.25
N THR A 79 0.19 -12.07 -1.51
CA THR A 79 1.31 -11.14 -1.35
C THR A 79 1.19 -9.94 -2.29
N ILE A 80 0.85 -10.18 -3.57
CA ILE A 80 0.62 -9.10 -4.55
C ILE A 80 -0.52 -8.19 -4.11
N LYS A 81 -1.61 -8.77 -3.58
CA LYS A 81 -2.73 -7.98 -3.05
C LYS A 81 -2.29 -7.09 -1.88
N GLN A 82 -1.58 -7.65 -0.90
CA GLN A 82 -1.05 -6.87 0.23
C GLN A 82 -0.09 -5.76 -0.24
N GLN A 83 0.77 -6.04 -1.21
CA GLN A 83 1.67 -5.04 -1.80
C GLN A 83 0.90 -3.93 -2.52
N SER A 84 -0.15 -4.28 -3.26
CA SER A 84 -1.02 -3.31 -3.93
C SER A 84 -1.71 -2.37 -2.93
N ASP A 85 -2.24 -2.93 -1.85
CA ASP A 85 -2.92 -2.15 -0.80
C ASP A 85 -1.92 -1.23 -0.08
N LEU A 86 -0.71 -1.73 0.22
CA LEU A 86 0.37 -0.92 0.78
C LEU A 86 0.83 0.20 -0.17
N ALA A 87 0.97 -0.10 -1.46
CA ALA A 87 1.36 0.89 -2.47
C ALA A 87 0.29 1.99 -2.62
N ALA A 88 -0.99 1.63 -2.59
CA ALA A 88 -2.08 2.60 -2.60
C ALA A 88 -2.01 3.53 -1.38
N LYS A 89 -1.79 2.98 -0.18
CA LYS A 89 -1.62 3.75 1.05
C LYS A 89 -0.42 4.69 0.97
N GLN A 90 0.74 4.19 0.54
CA GLN A 90 1.95 5.01 0.36
C GLN A 90 1.77 6.13 -0.66
N SER A 91 1.06 5.86 -1.77
CA SER A 91 0.75 6.87 -2.77
C SER A 91 -0.12 7.98 -2.18
N PHE A 92 -1.16 7.62 -1.44
CA PHE A 92 -2.02 8.59 -0.74
C PHE A 92 -1.22 9.44 0.25
N GLU A 93 -0.43 8.80 1.12
CA GLU A 93 0.39 9.49 2.14
C GLU A 93 1.39 10.44 1.49
N SER A 94 2.05 10.00 0.42
CA SER A 94 3.00 10.84 -0.33
C SER A 94 2.30 12.08 -0.92
N SER A 95 1.13 11.91 -1.53
CA SER A 95 0.31 13.02 -2.03
C SER A 95 -0.12 13.96 -0.92
N LEU A 96 -0.59 13.43 0.21
CA LEU A 96 -1.02 14.22 1.36
C LEU A 96 0.14 15.06 1.92
N PHE A 97 1.29 14.45 2.19
CA PHE A 97 2.45 15.16 2.73
C PHE A 97 2.99 16.19 1.74
N ASN A 98 2.95 15.92 0.43
CA ASN A 98 3.27 16.92 -0.58
C ASN A 98 2.32 18.11 -0.53
N ILE A 99 1.00 17.89 -0.44
CA ILE A 99 0.01 18.96 -0.31
C ILE A 99 0.26 19.78 0.97
N ILE A 100 0.49 19.12 2.11
CA ILE A 100 0.77 19.80 3.39
C ILE A 100 2.05 20.63 3.28
N ASN A 101 3.12 20.08 2.69
CA ASN A 101 4.37 20.79 2.50
C ASN A 101 4.21 22.03 1.61
N LEU A 102 3.41 21.94 0.54
CA LEU A 102 3.06 23.09 -0.28
C LEU A 102 2.30 24.14 0.53
N CYS A 103 1.28 23.74 1.30
CA CYS A 103 0.53 24.65 2.17
C CYS A 103 1.45 25.36 3.18
N LEU A 104 2.36 24.62 3.82
CA LEU A 104 3.33 25.17 4.77
C LEU A 104 4.36 26.07 4.10
N SER A 105 4.75 25.78 2.85
CA SER A 105 5.65 26.63 2.07
C SER A 105 4.98 27.94 1.73
N GLU A 106 3.76 27.93 1.21
CA GLU A 106 2.96 29.13 0.91
C GLU A 106 2.75 29.97 2.17
N TYR A 107 2.42 29.32 3.28
CA TYR A 107 2.32 29.97 4.58
C TYR A 107 3.62 30.69 4.98
N LYS A 108 4.77 30.03 4.84
CA LYS A 108 6.09 30.61 5.17
C LYS A 108 6.48 31.75 4.24
N ASN A 109 6.14 31.62 2.96
CA ASN A 109 6.46 32.57 1.90
C ASN A 109 5.50 33.77 1.88
N THR A 110 4.38 33.69 2.59
CA THR A 110 3.46 34.83 2.75
C THR A 110 4.19 35.96 3.47
N VAL A 111 4.23 37.14 2.83
CA VAL A 111 4.88 38.35 3.36
C VAL A 111 3.85 39.43 3.60
N ILE A 112 3.85 39.98 4.81
CA ILE A 112 3.03 41.14 5.17
C ILE A 112 3.95 42.33 5.38
N ASN A 113 3.67 43.40 4.63
CA ASN A 113 4.40 44.66 4.75
C ASN A 113 3.62 45.60 5.65
N LEU A 114 4.13 45.82 6.87
CA LEU A 114 3.61 46.80 7.81
C LEU A 114 4.53 48.02 7.87
N LYS A 115 4.02 49.12 8.44
CA LYS A 115 4.83 50.32 8.70
C LYS A 115 6.08 50.03 9.55
N SER A 116 6.02 49.00 10.40
CA SER A 116 7.12 48.58 11.28
C SER A 116 8.14 47.66 10.63
N GLY A 117 7.90 47.20 9.40
CA GLY A 117 8.77 46.25 8.69
C GLY A 117 7.99 45.20 7.91
N SER A 118 8.74 44.33 7.22
CA SER A 118 8.22 43.19 6.48
C SER A 118 8.35 41.92 7.32
N TYR A 119 7.27 41.15 7.43
CA TYR A 119 7.23 39.91 8.22
C TYR A 119 6.79 38.75 7.34
N SER A 120 7.36 37.56 7.54
CA SER A 120 6.95 36.34 6.82
C SER A 120 6.57 35.19 7.75
N GLY A 121 5.80 34.24 7.24
CA GLY A 121 5.44 33.01 7.93
C GLY A 121 4.78 33.25 9.28
N SER A 122 5.21 32.52 10.32
CA SER A 122 4.59 32.61 11.64
C SER A 122 4.65 34.00 12.27
N LEU A 123 5.66 34.82 11.94
CA LEU A 123 5.71 36.19 12.43
C LEU A 123 4.67 37.07 11.74
N ALA A 124 4.42 36.85 10.45
CA ALA A 124 3.40 37.56 9.68
C ALA A 124 2.00 37.25 10.24
N PHE A 125 1.65 35.97 10.35
CA PHE A 125 0.36 35.55 10.90
C PHE A 125 0.22 35.82 12.41
N GLY A 126 1.32 35.85 13.17
CA GLY A 126 1.32 36.36 14.54
C GLY A 126 0.95 37.85 14.60
N LYS A 127 1.52 38.68 13.71
CA LYS A 127 1.15 40.10 13.61
C LYS A 127 -0.30 40.30 13.18
N TYR A 128 -0.84 39.39 12.36
CA TYR A 128 -2.26 39.39 12.06
C TYR A 128 -3.12 39.29 13.31
N LEU A 129 -2.79 38.32 14.17
CA LEU A 129 -3.48 38.10 15.42
C LEU A 129 -3.34 39.32 16.36
N ASP A 130 -2.13 39.86 16.50
CA ASP A 130 -1.88 41.07 17.30
C ASP A 130 -2.69 42.28 16.81
N ILE A 131 -2.89 42.43 15.50
CA ILE A 131 -3.68 43.52 14.93
C ILE A 131 -5.17 43.26 15.18
N TYR A 132 -5.62 42.03 14.96
CA TYR A 132 -7.00 41.63 15.21
C TYR A 132 -7.39 41.89 16.67
N ASP A 133 -6.59 41.43 17.63
CA ASP A 133 -6.86 41.58 19.06
C ASP A 133 -6.93 43.05 19.48
N ARG A 134 -6.00 43.89 19.00
CA ARG A 134 -6.01 45.34 19.28
C ARG A 134 -7.25 46.06 18.77
N PHE A 135 -7.77 45.66 17.61
CA PHE A 135 -8.99 46.26 17.06
C PHE A 135 -10.27 45.65 17.66
N ALA A 136 -10.22 44.40 18.12
CA ALA A 136 -11.32 43.77 18.83
C ALA A 136 -11.55 44.45 20.19
N GLU A 137 -10.48 44.82 20.91
CA GLU A 137 -10.55 45.56 22.18
C GLU A 137 -11.14 46.97 22.03
N SER A 138 -11.02 47.59 20.84
CA SER A 138 -11.54 48.93 20.59
C SER A 138 -13.06 48.96 20.27
N GLY A 139 -13.73 47.82 20.31
CA GLY A 139 -15.17 47.70 20.05
C GLY A 139 -15.54 47.83 18.56
N THR A 140 -14.58 47.68 17.66
CA THR A 140 -14.82 47.69 16.20
C THR A 140 -15.54 46.40 15.79
N ASN A 141 -16.41 46.47 14.77
CA ASN A 141 -17.06 45.27 14.22
C ASN A 141 -15.99 44.28 13.72
N LYS A 142 -15.97 43.07 14.29
CA LYS A 142 -15.00 42.00 14.05
C LYS A 142 -14.92 41.55 12.59
N GLU A 143 -16.04 41.54 11.87
CA GLU A 143 -16.08 41.21 10.43
C GLU A 143 -15.31 42.25 9.61
N LYS A 144 -15.51 43.55 9.90
CA LYS A 144 -14.79 44.64 9.23
C LYS A 144 -13.29 44.66 9.55
N ILE A 145 -12.90 44.13 10.71
CA ILE A 145 -11.48 43.97 11.04
C ILE A 145 -10.88 42.93 10.09
N LEU A 146 -11.55 41.78 9.92
CA LEU A 146 -11.09 40.71 9.04
C LEU A 146 -10.99 41.18 7.58
N GLU A 147 -11.99 41.89 7.06
CA GLU A 147 -11.96 42.46 5.70
C GLU A 147 -10.75 43.39 5.50
N ARG A 148 -10.51 44.30 6.45
CA ARG A 148 -9.34 45.21 6.39
C ARG A 148 -8.01 44.47 6.47
N LEU A 149 -7.97 43.38 7.22
CA LEU A 149 -6.78 42.54 7.35
C LEU A 149 -6.47 41.81 6.04
N GLU A 150 -7.49 41.27 5.36
CA GLU A 150 -7.33 40.64 4.04
C GLU A 150 -6.94 41.65 2.95
N GLU A 151 -7.60 42.83 2.93
CA GLU A 151 -7.22 43.92 2.01
C GLU A 151 -5.74 44.32 2.19
N ALA A 152 -5.27 44.36 3.44
CA ALA A 152 -3.90 44.77 3.75
C ALA A 152 -2.82 43.74 3.35
N SER A 153 -3.17 42.46 3.14
CA SER A 153 -2.22 41.46 2.61
C SER A 153 -2.53 40.93 1.23
N SER A 154 -3.52 41.49 0.54
CA SER A 154 -3.98 40.92 -0.73
C SER A 154 -4.50 39.47 -0.56
N ASP A 155 -5.45 39.29 0.34
CA ASP A 155 -6.18 38.02 0.58
C ASP A 155 -5.32 36.84 1.07
N ALA A 156 -4.18 37.13 1.70
CA ALA A 156 -3.22 36.09 2.04
C ALA A 156 -3.74 35.11 3.09
N LEU A 157 -4.57 35.55 4.04
CA LEU A 157 -5.14 34.65 5.04
C LEU A 157 -6.23 33.77 4.40
N PHE A 158 -7.08 34.34 3.55
CA PHE A 158 -8.06 33.58 2.77
C PHE A 158 -7.39 32.51 1.90
N ASP A 159 -6.33 32.87 1.16
CA ASP A 159 -5.62 31.96 0.27
C ASP A 159 -4.95 30.81 1.03
N ASN A 160 -4.34 31.10 2.18
CA ASN A 160 -3.77 30.06 3.02
C ASN A 160 -4.86 29.14 3.60
N ILE A 161 -6.00 29.69 4.04
CA ILE A 161 -7.11 28.87 4.58
C ILE A 161 -7.67 27.98 3.48
N LYS A 162 -7.81 28.50 2.26
CA LYS A 162 -8.23 27.76 1.08
C LYS A 162 -7.28 26.59 0.80
N ASN A 163 -5.97 26.81 0.86
CA ASN A 163 -4.97 25.76 0.61
C ASN A 163 -5.11 24.62 1.64
N PHE A 164 -5.22 24.94 2.93
CA PHE A 164 -5.46 23.93 3.96
C PHE A 164 -6.84 23.28 3.84
N ALA A 165 -7.88 24.00 3.42
CA ALA A 165 -9.20 23.43 3.16
C ALA A 165 -9.16 22.40 2.03
N VAL A 166 -8.32 22.60 1.01
CA VAL A 166 -8.08 21.60 -0.05
C VAL A 166 -7.39 20.36 0.52
N ALA A 167 -6.42 20.53 1.43
CA ALA A 167 -5.78 19.40 2.11
C ALA A 167 -6.80 18.57 2.91
N PHE A 168 -7.68 19.21 3.68
CA PHE A 168 -8.74 18.51 4.42
C PHE A 168 -9.77 17.87 3.51
N LYS A 169 -10.14 18.53 2.40
CA LYS A 169 -10.99 17.93 1.37
C LYS A 169 -10.36 16.66 0.80
N PHE A 170 -9.06 16.68 0.49
CA PHE A 170 -8.33 15.51 0.00
C PHE A 170 -8.36 14.35 1.01
N ILE A 171 -8.20 14.62 2.30
CA ILE A 171 -8.31 13.59 3.34
C ILE A 171 -9.73 13.03 3.39
N ASN A 172 -10.76 13.88 3.36
CA ASN A 172 -12.15 13.44 3.44
C ASN A 172 -12.56 12.56 2.24
N GLU A 173 -12.06 12.87 1.03
CA GLU A 173 -12.40 12.16 -0.20
C GLU A 173 -11.59 10.88 -0.43
N TYR A 174 -10.30 10.87 -0.08
CA TYR A 174 -9.38 9.80 -0.50
C TYR A 174 -8.80 8.97 0.66
N ALA A 175 -8.91 9.42 1.91
CA ALA A 175 -8.38 8.64 3.03
C ALA A 175 -9.26 7.42 3.35
N PRO A 176 -8.64 6.27 3.70
CA PRO A 176 -9.36 5.12 4.25
C PRO A 176 -10.18 5.53 5.49
N GLU A 177 -11.42 5.06 5.60
CA GLU A 177 -12.34 5.49 6.67
C GLU A 177 -11.75 5.29 8.08
N HIS A 178 -11.09 4.15 8.30
CA HIS A 178 -10.44 3.83 9.58
C HIS A 178 -9.30 4.78 9.95
N ASP A 179 -8.54 5.26 8.95
CA ASP A 179 -7.34 6.08 9.19
C ASP A 179 -7.63 7.59 9.04
N ARG A 180 -8.82 7.97 8.57
CA ARG A 180 -9.19 9.36 8.25
C ARG A 180 -8.96 10.32 9.42
N GLU A 181 -9.44 9.97 10.61
CA GLU A 181 -9.25 10.80 11.81
C GLU A 181 -7.79 10.98 12.19
N ASN A 182 -6.97 9.95 11.99
CA ASN A 182 -5.52 10.03 12.22
C ASN A 182 -4.89 11.03 11.27
N TYR A 183 -5.21 10.99 9.97
CA TYR A 183 -4.68 11.95 9.00
C TYR A 183 -5.15 13.38 9.25
N ILE A 184 -6.42 13.57 9.64
CA ILE A 184 -6.93 14.89 10.08
C ILE A 184 -6.12 15.40 11.27
N SER A 185 -5.88 14.54 12.27
CA SER A 185 -5.12 14.89 13.48
C SER A 185 -3.67 15.25 13.20
N ILE A 186 -2.99 14.46 12.35
CA ILE A 186 -1.62 14.73 11.91
C ILE A 186 -1.54 16.07 11.18
N THR A 187 -2.46 16.29 10.23
CA THR A 187 -2.52 17.54 9.46
C THR A 187 -2.74 18.72 10.38
N LEU A 188 -3.67 18.60 11.33
CA LEU A 188 -3.94 19.67 12.30
C LEU A 188 -2.72 19.97 13.20
N THR A 189 -1.99 18.94 13.60
CA THR A 189 -0.76 19.10 14.42
C THR A 189 0.36 19.80 13.64
N MET A 190 0.39 19.66 12.31
CA MET A 190 1.36 20.33 11.45
C MET A 190 1.01 21.80 11.17
N ILE A 191 -0.24 22.22 11.38
CA ILE A 191 -0.67 23.61 11.19
C ILE A 191 -0.10 24.50 12.31
N PRO A 192 0.54 25.63 11.98
CA PRO A 192 1.04 26.57 12.98
C PRO A 192 -0.06 27.13 13.89
N THR A 193 0.23 27.27 15.19
CA THR A 193 -0.75 27.74 16.19
C THR A 193 -1.37 29.10 15.85
N SER A 194 -0.58 30.08 15.41
CA SER A 194 -1.10 31.39 14.98
C SER A 194 -2.15 31.26 13.88
N PHE A 195 -1.97 30.30 12.97
CA PHE A 195 -2.89 30.05 11.89
C PHE A 195 -4.17 29.35 12.37
N ILE A 196 -4.08 28.43 13.32
CA ILE A 196 -5.25 27.81 13.96
C ILE A 196 -6.19 28.86 14.58
N HIS A 197 -5.62 29.85 15.28
CA HIS A 197 -6.40 30.93 15.87
C HIS A 197 -7.12 31.76 14.78
N LEU A 198 -6.40 32.12 13.71
CA LEU A 198 -6.97 32.85 12.59
C LEU A 198 -8.03 32.05 11.82
N MET A 199 -7.87 30.72 11.70
CA MET A 199 -8.90 29.84 11.15
C MET A 199 -10.17 29.86 11.99
N CYS A 200 -10.06 29.86 13.33
CA CYS A 200 -11.21 29.98 14.22
C CYS A 200 -11.87 31.37 14.12
N ILE A 201 -11.09 32.44 14.04
CA ILE A 201 -11.59 33.81 13.82
C ILE A 201 -12.36 33.89 12.50
N ALA A 202 -11.76 33.39 11.41
CA ALA A 202 -12.40 33.35 10.11
C ALA A 202 -13.71 32.55 10.17
N ARG A 203 -13.75 31.43 10.89
CA ARG A 203 -14.99 30.65 11.06
C ARG A 203 -16.13 31.39 11.74
N LEU A 204 -15.82 32.26 12.69
CA LEU A 204 -16.81 33.00 13.46
C LEU A 204 -17.28 34.27 12.76
N HIS A 205 -16.35 34.97 12.10
CA HIS A 205 -16.55 36.33 11.60
C HIS A 205 -16.44 36.44 10.08
N SER A 206 -16.35 35.32 9.35
CA SER A 206 -16.37 35.27 7.90
C SER A 206 -17.45 34.32 7.38
N SER A 207 -18.02 34.66 6.22
CA SER A 207 -19.01 33.83 5.52
C SER A 207 -18.39 32.99 4.40
N TRP A 208 -17.13 32.58 4.54
CA TRP A 208 -16.39 31.95 3.44
C TRP A 208 -16.79 30.49 3.20
N PRO A 209 -17.25 30.12 1.99
CA PRO A 209 -17.70 28.76 1.69
C PRO A 209 -16.61 27.69 1.83
N ILE A 210 -15.34 28.06 1.69
CA ILE A 210 -14.18 27.16 1.79
C ILE A 210 -14.07 26.49 3.17
N LEU A 211 -14.58 27.14 4.21
CA LEU A 211 -14.56 26.61 5.58
C LEU A 211 -15.45 25.38 5.74
N SER A 212 -16.45 25.20 4.87
CA SER A 212 -17.31 24.00 4.90
C SER A 212 -16.52 22.69 4.73
N ASN A 213 -15.40 22.70 4.00
CA ASN A 213 -14.56 21.51 3.84
C ASN A 213 -13.80 21.17 5.12
N ILE A 214 -13.44 22.18 5.90
CA ILE A 214 -12.76 22.05 7.20
C ILE A 214 -13.79 21.65 8.28
N GLU A 215 -15.00 22.21 8.22
CA GLU A 215 -16.11 21.86 9.11
C GLU A 215 -16.54 20.40 8.96
N LYS A 216 -16.64 19.90 7.73
CA LYS A 216 -16.93 18.48 7.45
C LYS A 216 -15.93 17.52 8.08
N SER A 217 -14.70 17.97 8.35
CA SER A 217 -13.67 17.17 9.03
C SER A 217 -13.82 17.17 10.56
N GLY A 218 -14.88 17.77 11.13
CA GLY A 218 -15.13 17.77 12.58
C GLY A 218 -14.08 18.55 13.40
N ILE A 219 -13.23 19.35 12.74
CA ILE A 219 -12.07 19.98 13.40
C ILE A 219 -12.52 20.97 14.46
N PHE A 220 -13.53 21.79 14.16
CA PHE A 220 -14.05 22.80 15.08
C PHE A 220 -14.84 22.21 16.27
N GLU A 221 -15.19 20.92 16.21
CA GLU A 221 -15.87 20.21 17.30
C GLU A 221 -14.88 19.73 18.37
N ARG A 222 -13.58 19.68 18.05
CA ARG A 222 -12.54 19.28 18.99
C ARG A 222 -12.42 20.30 20.13
N GLU A 223 -12.23 19.81 21.35
CA GLU A 223 -12.24 20.63 22.59
C GLU A 223 -11.31 21.85 22.51
N ALA A 224 -10.09 21.65 21.99
CA ALA A 224 -9.12 22.74 21.81
C ALA A 224 -9.64 23.86 20.89
N MET A 225 -10.31 23.51 19.80
CA MET A 225 -10.87 24.50 18.86
C MET A 225 -12.09 25.22 19.43
N GLN A 226 -12.90 24.52 20.23
CA GLN A 226 -14.02 25.15 20.92
C GLN A 226 -13.55 26.17 21.97
N GLN A 227 -12.48 25.86 22.71
CA GLN A 227 -11.89 26.80 23.67
C GLN A 227 -11.37 28.07 22.97
N ILE A 228 -10.66 27.91 21.85
CA ILE A 228 -10.16 29.03 21.04
C ILE A 228 -11.33 29.84 20.45
N SER A 229 -12.34 29.16 19.91
CA SER A 229 -13.52 29.82 19.33
C SER A 229 -14.30 30.63 20.37
N LYS A 230 -14.42 30.13 21.61
CA LYS A 230 -15.05 30.86 22.72
C LYS A 230 -14.29 32.14 23.09
N TYR A 231 -12.96 32.14 22.97
CA TYR A 231 -12.15 33.33 23.22
C TYR A 231 -12.40 34.44 22.18
N TYR A 232 -12.65 34.05 20.91
CA TYR A 232 -12.84 35.00 19.80
C TYR A 232 -14.30 35.32 19.45
N ALA A 233 -15.28 34.59 20.01
CA ALA A 233 -16.72 34.86 19.88
C ALA A 233 -17.05 36.30 20.33
#